data_AF-A0A9C9Z5C9-F1
#
_entry.id   AF-A0A9C9Z5C9-F1
#
_cell.length_a   1.000
_cell.length_b   1.000
_cell.length_c   1.000
_cell.angle_alpha   90.00
_cell.angle_beta   90.00
_cell.angle_gamma   90.00
#
_symmetry.space_group_name_H-M   'P 1'
#
loop_
_entity.id
_entity.type
_entity.pdbx_description
1 polymer ?
#
loop_
_entity_poly.entity_id
_entity_poly.type
_entity_poly.pdbx_seq_one_letter_code
_entity_poly.pdbx_strand_id
1 'polypeptide(L)'
;MANFKCPCCKEQTLSLKNKFLMGWWGTCNCDQCEARVAAFPWVLMLVSGLHVWNIIWWVGLVIFKGSYHYLAYMAVGWVLIELLNLYFIPLVTLRKRAPKTED
;
A
#
# COMPACT_ATOMS: atom_id res chain seq x y z
N MET A 1 16.20 -5.53 7.57
CA MET A 1 15.14 -4.69 6.97
C MET A 1 14.57 -5.46 5.78
N ALA A 2 13.26 -5.68 5.70
CA ALA A 2 12.69 -6.38 4.55
C ALA A 2 12.80 -5.47 3.32
N ASN A 3 13.58 -5.90 2.33
CA ASN A 3 13.75 -5.20 1.07
C ASN A 3 12.90 -5.90 0.00
N PHE A 4 12.05 -5.13 -0.66
CA PHE A 4 11.19 -5.61 -1.74
C PHE A 4 11.90 -5.50 -3.09
N LYS A 5 11.62 -6.46 -3.97
CA LYS A 5 12.16 -6.46 -5.33
C LYS A 5 11.51 -5.38 -6.16
N CYS A 6 12.32 -4.58 -6.85
CA CYS A 6 11.83 -3.64 -7.84
C CYS A 6 11.31 -4.39 -9.08
N PRO A 7 10.12 -4.05 -9.62
CA PRO A 7 9.59 -4.71 -10.82
C PRO A 7 10.41 -4.45 -12.10
N CYS A 8 11.29 -3.44 -12.11
CA CYS A 8 12.15 -3.11 -13.26
C CYS A 8 13.50 -3.83 -13.21
N CYS A 9 14.30 -3.56 -12.17
CA CYS A 9 15.66 -4.09 -12.05
C CYS A 9 15.75 -5.40 -11.26
N LYS A 10 14.65 -5.86 -10.64
CA LYS A 10 14.59 -7.05 -9.75
C LYS A 10 15.50 -7.00 -8.51
N GLU A 11 16.31 -5.96 -8.38
CA GLU A 11 17.12 -5.66 -7.21
C GLU A 11 16.26 -5.33 -5.99
N GLN A 12 16.78 -5.68 -4.80
CA GLN A 12 16.12 -5.48 -3.51
C GLN A 12 16.40 -4.07 -2.95
N THR A 13 15.91 -3.05 -3.64
CA THR A 13 16.18 -1.64 -3.29
C THR A 13 15.04 -0.99 -2.51
N LEU A 14 13.85 -1.59 -2.47
CA LEU A 14 12.67 -0.95 -1.87
C LEU A 14 12.52 -1.30 -0.40
N SER A 15 12.75 -0.31 0.46
CA SER A 15 12.47 -0.41 1.90
C SER A 15 10.97 -0.56 2.20
N LEU A 16 10.65 -1.23 3.30
CA LEU A 16 9.30 -1.36 3.88
C LEU A 16 8.55 -0.02 3.98
N LYS A 17 9.25 1.04 4.39
CA LYS A 17 8.66 2.39 4.52
C LYS A 17 8.17 2.92 3.16
N ASN A 18 8.96 2.72 2.11
CA ASN A 18 8.60 3.14 0.76
C ASN A 18 7.42 2.31 0.23
N LYS A 19 7.35 1.02 0.58
CA LYS A 19 6.20 0.17 0.24
C LYS A 19 4.92 0.65 0.91
N PHE A 20 4.98 1.01 2.18
CA PHE A 20 3.84 1.57 2.90
C PHE A 20 3.34 2.86 2.25
N LEU A 21 4.26 3.76 1.89
CA LEU A 21 3.93 5.01 1.22
C LEU A 21 3.24 4.76 -0.14
N MET A 22 3.70 3.76 -0.89
CA MET A 22 3.09 3.36 -2.16
C MET A 22 1.68 2.75 -1.98
N GLY A 23 1.44 2.08 -0.85
CA GLY A 23 0.11 1.62 -0.43
C GLY A 23 -0.88 2.75 -0.08
N TRP A 24 -0.40 3.99 -0.04
CA TRP A 24 -1.17 5.21 0.23
C TRP A 24 -1.12 6.18 -0.96
N TRP A 25 -1.17 5.64 -2.18
CA TRP A 25 -1.09 6.41 -3.43
C TRP A 25 0.21 7.20 -3.61
N GLY A 26 1.25 6.89 -2.83
CA GLY A 26 2.58 7.45 -3.01
C GLY A 26 3.30 6.85 -4.21
N THR A 27 4.35 7.55 -4.65
CA THR A 27 5.29 7.05 -5.66
C THR A 27 6.69 7.08 -5.09
N CYS A 28 7.54 6.14 -5.51
CA CYS A 28 8.94 6.11 -5.11
C CYS A 28 9.82 5.90 -6.34
N ASN A 29 11.02 6.49 -6.31
CA ASN A 29 12.06 6.18 -7.29
C ASN A 29 12.92 5.05 -6.74
N CYS A 30 13.36 4.15 -7.60
CA CYS A 30 14.37 3.16 -7.25
C CYS A 30 15.77 3.79 -7.31
N ASP A 31 16.60 3.60 -6.28
CA ASP A 31 17.96 4.18 -6.25
C ASP A 31 18.88 3.65 -7.35
N GLN A 32 18.68 2.40 -7.79
CA GLN A 32 19.51 1.76 -8.82
C GLN A 32 19.07 2.08 -10.26
N CYS A 33 17.77 1.94 -10.58
CA CYS A 33 17.27 2.12 -11.95
C CYS A 33 16.59 3.47 -12.19
N GLU A 34 16.48 4.34 -11.18
CA GLU A 34 15.73 5.61 -11.19
C GLU A 34 14.28 5.51 -11.71
N ALA A 35 13.76 4.29 -11.89
CA ALA A 35 12.43 4.07 -12.40
C ALA A 35 11.41 4.47 -11.33
N ARG A 36 10.33 5.13 -11.76
CA ARG A 36 9.18 5.42 -10.90
C ARG A 36 8.39 4.14 -10.69
N VAL A 37 8.30 3.72 -9.44
CA VAL A 37 7.51 2.56 -9.00
C VAL A 37 6.31 3.08 -8.20
N ALA A 38 5.17 2.45 -8.42
CA ALA A 38 3.96 2.69 -7.65
C ALA A 38 3.21 1.37 -7.41
N ALA A 39 2.20 1.43 -6.54
CA ALA A 39 1.24 0.36 -6.38
C ALA A 39 0.33 0.22 -7.61
N PHE A 40 -0.16 -0.98 -7.87
CA PHE A 40 -1.14 -1.21 -8.92
C PHE A 40 -2.47 -0.48 -8.60
N PRO A 41 -2.95 0.41 -9.48
CA PRO A 41 -4.02 1.34 -9.15
C PRO A 41 -5.35 0.64 -8.82
N TRP A 42 -5.68 -0.48 -9.46
CA TRP A 42 -6.93 -1.20 -9.20
C TRP A 42 -6.96 -1.85 -7.82
N VAL A 43 -5.88 -2.51 -7.41
CA VAL A 43 -5.79 -3.15 -6.09
C VAL A 43 -5.77 -2.06 -5.01
N LEU A 44 -5.04 -0.97 -5.25
CA LEU A 44 -5.00 0.19 -4.38
C LEU A 44 -6.38 0.85 -4.21
N MET A 45 -7.15 0.96 -5.29
CA MET A 45 -8.52 1.48 -5.26
C MET A 45 -9.45 0.58 -4.44
N LEU A 46 -9.34 -0.74 -4.58
CA LEU A 46 -10.12 -1.71 -3.80
C LEU A 46 -9.79 -1.62 -2.31
N VAL A 47 -8.51 -1.57 -1.95
CA VAL A 47 -8.05 -1.41 -0.56
C VAL A 47 -8.51 -0.06 0.03
N SER A 48 -8.43 1.01 -0.75
CA SER A 48 -8.93 2.33 -0.35
C SER A 48 -10.45 2.31 -0.13
N GLY A 49 -11.19 1.62 -0.99
CA GLY A 49 -12.63 1.41 -0.84
C GLY A 49 -12.98 0.65 0.44
N LEU A 50 -12.20 -0.39 0.79
CA LEU A 50 -12.36 -1.12 2.06
C LEU A 50 -12.08 -0.23 3.27
N HIS A 51 -11.10 0.69 3.20
CA HIS A 51 -10.87 1.68 4.25
C HIS A 51 -12.07 2.61 4.44
N VAL A 52 -12.60 3.19 3.36
CA VAL A 52 -13.78 4.05 3.42
C VAL A 52 -14.99 3.27 3.95
N TRP A 53 -15.18 2.04 3.48
CA TRP A 53 -16.23 1.15 3.95
C TRP A 53 -16.12 0.87 5.46
N ASN A 54 -14.90 0.62 5.96
CA ASN A 54 -14.64 0.42 7.39
C ASN A 54 -15.00 1.67 8.21
N ILE A 55 -14.67 2.87 7.71
CA ILE A 55 -15.02 4.14 8.36
C ILE A 55 -16.54 4.35 8.38
N ILE A 56 -17.24 4.08 7.27
CA ILE A 56 -18.71 4.20 7.21
C ILE A 56 -19.37 3.27 8.25
N TRP A 57 -18.89 2.03 8.33
CA TRP A 57 -19.36 1.08 9.34
C TRP A 57 -19.08 1.55 10.77
N TRP A 58 -17.92 2.16 11.00
CA TRP A 58 -17.56 2.74 12.30
C TRP A 58 -18.55 3.84 12.70
N VAL A 59 -18.78 4.82 11.82
CA VAL A 59 -19.70 5.93 12.08
C VAL A 59 -21.12 5.40 12.33
N GLY A 60 -21.59 4.44 11.52
CA GLY A 60 -22.89 3.81 11.73
C GLY A 60 -22.99 3.14 13.11
N LEU A 61 -22.03 2.28 13.46
CA LEU A 61 -22.08 1.55 14.74
C LEU A 61 -21.99 2.46 15.96
N VAL A 62 -21.17 3.52 15.90
CA VAL A 62 -21.05 4.51 16.98
C VAL A 62 -22.38 5.24 17.20
N ILE A 63 -23.04 5.67 16.12
CA ILE A 63 -24.32 6.39 16.20
C ILE A 63 -25.45 5.47 16.70
N PHE A 64 -25.51 4.22 16.23
CA PHE A 64 -26.64 3.33 16.52
C PHE A 64 -26.52 2.54 17.82
N LYS A 65 -25.31 2.18 18.27
CA LYS A 65 -25.14 1.27 19.42
C LYS A 65 -24.32 1.79 20.58
N GLY A 66 -23.53 2.86 20.41
CA GLY A 66 -22.81 3.55 21.49
C GLY A 66 -21.89 2.68 22.37
N SER A 67 -21.56 1.45 21.95
CA SER A 67 -20.82 0.50 22.79
C SER A 67 -19.36 0.40 22.35
N TYR A 68 -18.45 0.51 23.31
CA TYR A 68 -17.00 0.51 23.06
C TYR A 68 -16.44 -0.81 22.50
N HIS A 69 -17.18 -1.92 22.61
CA HIS A 69 -16.77 -3.20 22.01
C HIS A 69 -16.66 -3.13 20.48
N TYR A 70 -17.41 -2.23 19.82
CA TYR A 70 -17.31 -2.03 18.38
C TYR A 70 -15.99 -1.39 17.94
N LEU A 71 -15.32 -0.64 18.83
CA LEU A 71 -13.99 -0.10 18.57
C LEU A 71 -12.93 -1.20 18.43
N ALA A 72 -13.03 -2.27 19.23
CA ALA A 72 -12.09 -3.39 19.17
C ALA A 72 -12.21 -4.15 17.84
N TYR A 73 -13.43 -4.47 17.40
CA TYR A 73 -13.66 -5.09 16.09
C TYR A 73 -13.16 -4.22 14.93
N MET A 74 -13.27 -2.90 15.08
CA MET A 74 -12.80 -1.93 14.10
C MET A 74 -11.28 -1.82 14.04
N ALA A 75 -10.60 -1.88 15.19
CA ALA A 75 -9.15 -1.95 15.22
C ALA A 75 -8.63 -3.22 14.52
N VAL A 76 -9.30 -4.36 14.72
CA VAL A 76 -8.97 -5.61 14.02
C VAL A 76 -9.22 -5.48 12.51
N GLY A 77 -10.35 -4.91 12.09
CA GLY A 77 -10.66 -4.65 10.68
C GLY A 77 -9.62 -3.75 10.02
N TRP A 78 -9.18 -2.69 10.71
CA TRP A 78 -8.14 -1.80 10.22
C TRP A 78 -6.81 -2.53 10.00
N VAL A 79 -6.37 -3.32 10.99
CA VAL A 79 -5.12 -4.09 10.90
C VAL A 79 -5.18 -5.10 9.75
N LEU A 80 -6.33 -5.75 9.53
CA LEU A 80 -6.50 -6.66 8.40
C LEU A 80 -6.37 -5.95 7.06
N ILE A 81 -6.94 -4.74 6.92
CA ILE A 81 -6.82 -3.99 5.67
C ILE A 81 -5.38 -3.50 5.46
N GLU A 82 -4.68 -3.10 6.51
CA GLU A 82 -3.25 -2.75 6.46
C GLU A 82 -2.38 -3.95 6.03
N LEU A 83 -2.67 -5.14 6.57
CA LEU A 83 -1.98 -6.37 6.15
C LEU A 83 -2.27 -6.71 4.68
N LEU A 84 -3.52 -6.57 4.24
CA LEU A 84 -3.88 -6.74 2.83
C LEU A 84 -3.14 -5.74 1.95
N ASN A 85 -3.07 -4.47 2.35
CA ASN A 85 -2.31 -3.43 1.65
C ASN A 85 -0.83 -3.85 1.49
N LEU A 86 -0.20 -4.30 2.58
CA LEU A 86 1.21 -4.62 2.59
C LEU A 86 1.57 -5.92 1.83
N TYR A 87 0.72 -6.94 1.88
CA TYR A 87 0.98 -8.24 1.25
C TYR A 87 0.46 -8.36 -0.17
N PHE A 88 -0.74 -7.86 -0.45
CA PHE A 88 -1.42 -8.10 -1.73
C PHE A 88 -1.14 -7.06 -2.80
N ILE A 89 -0.65 -5.86 -2.45
CA ILE A 89 -0.41 -4.83 -3.46
C ILE A 89 0.78 -5.21 -4.35
N PRO A 90 0.53 -5.46 -5.66
CA PRO A 90 1.61 -5.65 -6.61
C PRO A 90 2.21 -4.29 -6.95
N LEU A 91 3.53 -4.26 -7.10
CA LEU A 91 4.28 -3.08 -7.50
C LEU A 91 4.38 -3.04 -9.02
N VAL A 92 4.15 -1.88 -9.62
CA VAL A 92 4.25 -1.63 -11.05
C VAL A 92 5.15 -0.44 -11.35
N THR A 93 5.82 -0.49 -12.49
CA THR A 93 6.63 0.62 -13.00
C THR A 93 5.73 1.60 -13.76
N LEU A 94 5.65 2.85 -13.31
CA LEU A 94 4.91 3.92 -13.99
C LEU A 94 5.66 4.45 -15.22
N ARG A 95 6.99 4.55 -15.11
CA ARG A 95 7.85 5.02 -16.20
C ARG A 95 9.18 4.28 -16.15
N LYS A 96 9.48 3.55 -17.24
CA LYS A 96 10.83 3.07 -17.50
C LYS A 96 11.67 4.27 -17.94
N ARG A 97 12.57 4.75 -17.10
CA ARG A 97 13.75 5.45 -17.63
C ARG A 97 14.65 4.36 -18.23
N ALA A 98 15.25 4.63 -19.38
CA ALA A 98 16.20 3.69 -19.97
C ALA A 98 17.25 3.31 -18.92
N PRO A 99 17.60 2.02 -18.77
CA PRO A 99 18.65 1.63 -17.84
C PRO A 99 19.91 2.45 -18.16
N LYS A 100 20.61 2.94 -17.14
CA LYS A 100 22.01 3.36 -17.31
C LYS A 100 22.76 2.11 -17.75
N THR A 101 23.00 1.97 -19.05
CA THR A 101 24.05 1.10 -19.55
C THR A 101 25.34 1.74 -19.06
N GLU A 102 26.01 1.12 -18.09
CA GLU A 102 27.41 1.44 -17.80
C GLU A 102 28.22 0.98 -19.02
N ASP A 103 28.85 1.95 -19.70
CA ASP A 103 29.90 1.72 -20.69
C ASP A 103 31.17 1.15 -20.02
#